data_AF-W4G1D7-F1
#
_entry.id   AF-W4G1D7-F1
#
_cell.length_a   1.000
_cell.length_b   1.000
_cell.length_c   1.000
_cell.angle_alpha   90.00
_cell.angle_beta   90.00
_cell.angle_gamma   90.00
#
_symmetry.space_group_name_H-M   'P 1'
#
loop_
_entity.id
_entity.type
_entity.pdbx_description
1 polymer ?
#
loop_
_entity_poly.entity_id
_entity_poly.type
_entity_poly.pdbx_seq_one_letter_code
_entity_poly.pdbx_strand_id
1 'polypeptide(L)'
;MARRGTQSAQGNLMGGNVNNQNDYLQKILAEVDPKFVLQPGVEELLMDMATDFVHDVTSASGRLAKHRRATQVDAKDMQLVLDKSYGISVAAKKKLHAPSNKPKPAKTSVHMHRVALKRKILTAVHAQKKKANKT
;
A
#
# COMPACT_ATOMS: atom_id res chain seq x y z
N MET A 1 -23.40 -49.48 57.05
CA MET A 1 -23.94 -50.08 55.80
C MET A 1 -23.91 -48.98 54.74
N ALA A 2 -22.90 -48.87 53.88
CA ALA A 2 -22.70 -49.63 52.62
C ALA A 2 -23.98 -49.55 51.74
N ARG A 3 -23.99 -49.02 50.50
CA ARG A 3 -23.12 -49.21 49.31
C ARG A 3 -23.33 -47.99 48.38
N ARG A 4 -22.34 -47.28 47.83
CA ARG A 4 -21.38 -47.56 46.72
C ARG A 4 -22.01 -48.11 45.43
N GLY A 5 -21.93 -47.33 44.35
CA GLY A 5 -21.82 -47.82 42.97
C GLY A 5 -22.34 -46.83 41.90
N THR A 6 -21.46 -46.13 41.17
CA THR A 6 -21.13 -46.35 39.72
C THR A 6 -22.12 -45.65 38.76
N GLN A 7 -21.76 -44.92 37.70
CA GLN A 7 -20.52 -44.78 36.92
C GLN A 7 -20.73 -43.70 35.83
N SER A 8 -19.64 -43.01 35.45
CA SER A 8 -19.28 -42.60 34.06
C SER A 8 -20.20 -41.58 33.34
N ALA A 9 -19.80 -40.75 32.37
CA ALA A 9 -18.58 -40.58 31.60
C ALA A 9 -18.64 -39.20 30.91
N GLN A 10 -17.50 -38.77 30.36
CA GLN A 10 -17.36 -37.73 29.31
C GLN A 10 -17.68 -36.30 29.78
N GLY A 11 -16.69 -35.45 30.08
CA GLY A 11 -15.55 -35.19 29.22
C GLY A 11 -16.05 -34.61 27.91
N ASN A 12 -16.45 -33.32 27.92
CA ASN A 12 -16.50 -32.57 26.68
C ASN A 12 -15.99 -31.15 26.93
N LEU A 13 -14.72 -30.99 26.58
CA LEU A 13 -14.02 -29.75 26.36
C LEU A 13 -14.77 -28.98 25.25
N MET A 14 -15.80 -28.22 25.60
CA MET A 14 -16.26 -27.12 24.74
C MET A 14 -15.46 -25.87 25.11
N GLY A 15 -14.18 -25.91 24.78
CA GLY A 15 -13.46 -24.70 24.38
C GLY A 15 -14.06 -24.25 23.06
N GLY A 16 -15.23 -23.61 23.15
CA GLY A 16 -15.95 -23.09 22.01
C GLY A 16 -15.08 -22.07 21.30
N ASN A 17 -14.63 -22.46 20.10
CA ASN A 17 -14.22 -21.61 19.00
C ASN A 17 -13.70 -20.24 19.46
N VAL A 18 -12.43 -20.19 19.88
CA VAL A 18 -11.69 -18.94 19.80
C VAL A 18 -11.71 -18.57 18.32
N ASN A 19 -12.57 -17.63 17.95
CA ASN A 19 -12.57 -16.99 16.64
C ASN A 19 -11.22 -16.29 16.53
N ASN A 20 -10.23 -17.06 16.12
CA ASN A 20 -8.88 -16.62 15.91
C ASN A 20 -8.99 -15.72 14.68
N GLN A 21 -8.83 -14.40 14.84
CA GLN A 21 -8.66 -13.47 13.71
C GLN A 21 -7.63 -14.03 12.69
N ASN A 22 -6.64 -14.73 13.24
CA ASN A 22 -5.67 -15.61 12.62
C ASN A 22 -6.24 -16.61 11.59
N ASP A 23 -7.43 -17.18 11.81
CA ASP A 23 -8.05 -18.12 10.87
C ASP A 23 -8.30 -17.50 9.49
N TYR A 24 -8.54 -16.19 9.41
CA TYR A 24 -8.70 -15.49 8.13
C TYR A 24 -7.36 -15.30 7.43
N LEU A 25 -6.29 -14.97 8.16
CA LEU A 25 -4.94 -14.88 7.61
C LEU A 25 -4.49 -16.22 7.05
N GLN A 26 -4.70 -17.31 7.79
CA GLN A 26 -4.38 -18.67 7.34
C GLN A 26 -5.18 -19.07 6.09
N LYS A 27 -6.45 -18.66 5.98
CA LYS A 27 -7.26 -18.87 4.76
C LYS A 27 -6.68 -18.15 3.55
N ILE A 28 -6.33 -16.87 3.70
CA ILE A 28 -5.69 -16.10 2.61
C ILE A 28 -4.35 -16.73 2.23
N LEU A 29 -3.58 -17.18 3.22
CA LEU A 29 -2.28 -17.81 2.99
C LEU A 29 -2.42 -19.11 2.20
N ALA A 30 -3.43 -19.92 2.50
CA ALA A 30 -3.71 -21.16 1.78
C ALA A 30 -4.10 -20.92 0.30
N GLU A 31 -4.64 -19.74 -0.04
CA GLU A 31 -4.88 -19.37 -1.44
C GLU A 31 -3.57 -19.08 -2.20
N VAL A 32 -2.50 -18.69 -1.50
CA VAL A 32 -1.18 -18.39 -2.07
C VAL A 32 -0.28 -19.64 -2.08
N ASP A 33 -0.13 -20.28 -0.93
CA ASP A 33 0.60 -21.54 -0.75
C ASP A 33 -0.07 -22.41 0.34
N PRO A 34 -0.77 -23.49 -0.04
CA PRO A 34 -1.44 -24.39 0.90
C PRO A 34 -0.52 -25.11 1.89
N LYS A 35 0.80 -25.17 1.62
CA LYS A 35 1.75 -25.91 2.47
C LYS A 35 2.48 -25.02 3.47
N PHE A 36 2.41 -23.72 3.30
CA PHE A 36 3.14 -22.78 4.12
C PHE A 36 2.31 -22.41 5.36
N VAL A 37 2.95 -22.46 6.53
CA VAL A 37 2.32 -22.17 7.83
C VAL A 37 3.13 -21.10 8.54
N LEU A 38 2.47 -20.02 8.94
CA LEU A 38 3.10 -18.95 9.70
C LEU A 38 3.33 -19.36 11.15
N GLN A 39 4.44 -18.89 11.74
CA GLN A 39 4.63 -19.01 13.18
C GLN A 39 3.70 -18.02 13.91
N PRO A 40 3.19 -18.36 15.11
CA PRO A 40 2.20 -17.53 15.81
C PRO A 40 2.62 -16.06 15.99
N GLY A 41 3.87 -15.79 16.35
CA GLY A 41 4.35 -14.40 16.53
C GLY A 41 4.47 -13.61 15.22
N VAL A 42 4.63 -14.28 14.08
CA VAL A 42 4.66 -13.61 12.77
C VAL A 42 3.24 -13.31 12.30
N GLU A 43 2.30 -14.21 12.58
CA GLU A 43 0.89 -14.00 12.32
C GLU A 43 0.33 -12.80 13.10
N GLU A 44 0.64 -12.69 14.40
CA GLU A 44 0.27 -11.52 15.22
C GLU A 44 0.84 -10.22 14.63
N LEU A 45 2.13 -10.22 14.28
CA LEU A 45 2.77 -9.06 13.64
C LEU A 45 2.08 -8.66 12.33
N LEU A 46 1.71 -9.61 11.48
CA LEU A 46 1.02 -9.32 10.21
C LEU A 46 -0.38 -8.74 10.46
N MET A 47 -1.08 -9.19 11.51
CA MET A 47 -2.38 -8.65 11.90
C MET A 47 -2.28 -7.23 12.44
N ASP A 48 -1.26 -6.94 13.25
CA ASP A 48 -0.98 -5.58 13.71
C ASP A 48 -0.68 -4.65 12.53
N MET A 49 0.20 -5.08 11.61
CA MET A 49 0.50 -4.32 10.40
C MET A 49 -0.74 -4.10 9.52
N ALA A 50 -1.63 -5.09 9.42
CA ALA A 50 -2.88 -4.95 8.68
C ALA A 50 -3.83 -3.93 9.33
N THR A 51 -3.87 -3.91 10.67
CA THR A 51 -4.67 -2.94 11.43
C THR A 51 -4.15 -1.52 11.23
N ASP A 52 -2.84 -1.33 11.34
CA ASP A 52 -2.17 -0.04 11.09
C ASP A 52 -2.39 0.43 9.65
N PHE A 53 -2.31 -0.49 8.69
CA PHE A 53 -2.59 -0.19 7.29
C PHE A 53 -4.02 0.36 7.09
N VAL A 54 -5.03 -0.25 7.71
CA VAL A 54 -6.42 0.23 7.63
C VAL A 54 -6.54 1.63 8.23
N HIS A 55 -5.91 1.89 9.37
CA HIS A 55 -5.90 3.20 10.00
C HIS A 55 -5.25 4.27 9.10
N ASP A 56 -4.08 3.97 8.54
CA ASP A 56 -3.34 4.89 7.67
C ASP A 56 -4.09 5.23 6.39
N VAL A 57 -4.63 4.22 5.72
CA VAL A 57 -5.43 4.39 4.50
C VAL A 57 -6.69 5.20 4.79
N THR A 58 -7.39 4.90 5.88
CA THR A 58 -8.63 5.59 6.24
C THR A 58 -8.37 7.04 6.62
N SER A 59 -7.32 7.31 7.40
CA SER A 59 -6.90 8.66 7.79
C SER A 59 -6.46 9.51 6.59
N ALA A 60 -5.67 8.95 5.68
CA ALA A 60 -5.28 9.61 4.43
C ALA A 60 -6.50 9.90 3.53
N SER A 61 -7.42 8.94 3.41
CA SER A 61 -8.64 9.08 2.61
C SER A 61 -9.58 10.13 3.20
N GLY A 62 -9.69 10.20 4.54
CA GLY A 62 -10.42 11.24 5.25
C GLY A 62 -9.86 12.64 4.98
N ARG A 63 -8.54 12.79 4.93
CA ARG A 63 -7.88 14.05 4.55
C ARG A 63 -8.21 14.45 3.10
N LEU A 64 -8.24 13.49 2.17
CA LEU A 64 -8.63 13.75 0.77
C LEU A 64 -10.10 14.15 0.63
N ALA A 65 -11.00 13.47 1.33
CA ALA A 65 -12.43 13.81 1.36
C ALA A 65 -12.64 15.25 1.84
N LYS A 66 -11.96 15.64 2.94
CA LYS A 66 -11.96 17.01 3.45
C LYS A 66 -11.38 18.01 2.44
N HIS A 67 -10.28 17.67 1.78
CA HIS A 67 -9.63 18.54 0.77
C HIS A 67 -10.58 18.88 -0.40
N ARG A 68 -11.43 17.94 -0.83
CA ARG A 68 -12.46 18.19 -1.85
C ARG A 68 -13.78 18.72 -1.28
N ARG A 69 -13.83 19.11 0.00
CA ARG A 69 -15.01 19.65 0.71
C ARG A 69 -16.17 18.65 0.84
N ALA A 70 -15.87 17.35 0.89
CA ALA A 70 -16.86 16.32 1.17
C ALA A 70 -16.93 16.02 2.67
N THR A 71 -18.13 15.67 3.14
CA THR A 71 -18.40 15.26 4.53
C THR A 71 -18.24 13.76 4.75
N GLN A 72 -18.16 12.98 3.67
CA GLN A 72 -18.05 11.52 3.68
C GLN A 72 -16.86 11.07 2.82
N VAL A 73 -16.23 9.96 3.21
CA VAL A 73 -15.14 9.32 2.45
C VAL A 73 -15.76 8.51 1.31
N ASP A 74 -15.36 8.83 0.08
CA ASP A 74 -15.80 8.07 -1.11
C ASP A 74 -14.73 7.07 -1.53
N ALA A 75 -15.12 6.03 -2.27
CA ALA A 75 -14.18 5.02 -2.79
C ALA A 75 -13.01 5.60 -3.62
N LYS A 76 -13.20 6.77 -4.25
CA LYS A 76 -12.15 7.47 -5.00
C LYS A 76 -11.03 8.00 -4.11
N ASP A 77 -11.34 8.35 -2.86
CA ASP A 77 -10.36 8.86 -1.90
C ASP A 77 -9.42 7.71 -1.50
N MET A 78 -9.99 6.55 -1.15
CA MET A 78 -9.22 5.33 -0.86
C MET A 78 -8.44 4.84 -2.08
N GLN A 79 -9.06 4.82 -3.26
CA GLN A 79 -8.38 4.37 -4.48
C GLN A 79 -7.13 5.21 -4.78
N LEU A 80 -7.19 6.52 -4.58
CA LEU A 80 -6.03 7.40 -4.78
C LEU A 80 -4.89 7.09 -3.79
N VAL A 81 -5.20 6.86 -2.50
CA VAL A 81 -4.20 6.51 -1.49
C VAL A 81 -3.54 5.17 -1.82
N LEU A 82 -4.33 4.15 -2.15
CA LEU A 82 -3.83 2.82 -2.50
C LEU A 82 -2.91 2.85 -3.72
N ASP A 83 -3.31 3.53 -4.80
CA ASP A 83 -2.51 3.62 -6.03
C ASP A 83 -1.21 4.44 -5.83
N LYS A 84 -1.24 5.53 -5.04
CA LYS A 84 -0.10 6.47 -4.94
C LYS A 84 0.86 6.20 -3.81
N SER A 85 0.38 5.73 -2.67
CA SER A 85 1.22 5.50 -1.49
C SER A 85 1.69 4.05 -1.42
N TYR A 86 0.85 3.09 -1.82
CA TYR A 86 1.12 1.66 -1.67
C TYR A 86 1.35 0.94 -3.01
N GLY A 87 1.05 1.59 -4.14
CA GLY A 87 1.14 0.97 -5.47
C GLY A 87 0.10 -0.13 -5.71
N ILE A 88 -0.95 -0.20 -4.89
CA ILE A 88 -2.01 -1.19 -4.97
C ILE A 88 -3.13 -0.67 -5.88
N SER A 89 -3.37 -1.37 -6.98
CA SER A 89 -4.44 -1.01 -7.93
C SER A 89 -5.61 -1.98 -7.83
N VAL A 90 -6.76 -1.51 -7.36
CA VAL A 90 -7.98 -2.32 -7.25
C VAL A 90 -8.60 -2.45 -8.64
N ALA A 91 -8.49 -3.63 -9.23
CA ALA A 91 -8.78 -3.95 -10.65
C ALA A 91 -10.21 -3.62 -11.13
N ALA A 92 -11.15 -3.30 -10.23
CA ALA A 92 -12.55 -3.03 -10.57
C ALA A 92 -12.86 -1.59 -11.04
N LYS A 93 -11.93 -0.64 -10.93
CA LYS A 93 -12.17 0.76 -11.37
C LYS A 93 -10.99 1.25 -12.19
N LYS A 94 -11.28 1.85 -13.36
CA LYS A 94 -10.32 2.61 -14.18
C LYS A 94 -9.38 3.39 -13.27
N LYS A 95 -8.07 3.36 -13.50
CA LYS A 95 -7.09 4.21 -12.79
C LYS A 95 -7.66 5.63 -12.76
N LEU A 96 -8.12 6.07 -11.57
CA LEU A 96 -8.79 7.37 -11.42
C LEU A 96 -7.85 8.50 -11.87
N HIS A 97 -6.56 8.24 -11.73
CA HIS A 97 -5.51 9.02 -12.32
C HIS A 97 -4.82 8.16 -13.37
N ALA A 98 -5.06 8.47 -14.65
CA ALA A 98 -4.04 8.22 -15.67
C ALA A 98 -2.68 8.66 -15.09
N PRO A 99 -1.55 7.98 -15.45
CA PRO A 99 -0.24 8.54 -15.13
C PRO A 99 -0.32 10.02 -15.49
N SER A 100 0.04 10.88 -14.54
CA SER A 100 0.04 12.31 -14.78
C SER A 100 0.93 12.50 -15.99
N ASN A 101 0.32 12.55 -17.18
CA ASN A 101 0.91 13.06 -18.38
C ASN A 101 0.99 14.54 -18.08
N LYS A 102 1.93 14.92 -17.20
CA LYS A 102 2.27 16.31 -16.97
C LYS A 102 2.48 16.84 -18.37
N PRO A 103 1.63 17.78 -18.83
CA PRO A 103 1.77 18.28 -20.20
C PRO A 103 3.22 18.70 -20.34
N LYS A 104 3.86 18.25 -21.43
CA LYS A 104 5.25 18.63 -21.72
C LYS A 104 5.32 20.15 -21.55
N PRO A 105 6.30 20.67 -20.78
CA PRO A 105 6.34 22.09 -20.45
C PRO A 105 6.23 22.88 -21.76
N ALA A 106 5.31 23.85 -21.78
CA ALA A 106 5.07 24.66 -22.97
C ALA A 106 6.42 25.19 -23.49
N LYS A 107 6.60 25.20 -24.81
CA LYS A 107 7.84 25.64 -25.46
C LYS A 107 8.24 27.06 -25.04
N THR A 108 7.27 27.87 -24.63
CA THR A 108 7.41 29.25 -24.15
C THR A 108 7.57 29.37 -22.63
N SER A 109 7.55 28.26 -21.89
CA SER A 109 7.74 28.32 -20.44
C SER A 109 9.14 28.83 -20.09
N VAL A 110 9.22 29.61 -19.02
CA VAL A 110 10.50 30.08 -18.45
C VAL A 110 11.45 28.89 -18.18
N HIS A 111 10.91 27.74 -17.79
CA HIS A 111 11.68 26.52 -17.61
C HIS A 111 12.38 26.07 -18.90
N MET A 112 11.67 26.03 -20.04
CA MET A 112 12.27 25.69 -21.33
C MET A 112 13.29 26.72 -21.81
N HIS A 113 13.04 28.01 -21.58
CA HIS A 113 14.02 29.06 -21.86
C HIS A 113 15.30 28.87 -21.04
N ARG A 114 15.18 28.59 -19.73
CA ARG A 114 16.32 28.28 -18.85
C ARG A 114 17.09 27.05 -19.32
N VAL A 115 16.39 25.99 -19.76
CA VAL A 115 17.02 24.77 -20.31
C VAL A 115 17.79 25.07 -21.60
N ALA A 116 17.24 25.90 -22.49
CA ALA A 116 17.91 26.30 -23.73
C ALA A 116 19.21 27.07 -23.48
N LEU A 117 19.19 28.03 -22.55
CA LEU A 117 20.38 28.77 -22.14
C LEU A 117 21.46 27.85 -21.53
N LYS A 118 21.06 26.93 -20.63
CA LYS A 118 21.98 25.93 -20.08
C LYS A 118 22.63 25.08 -21.18
N ARG A 119 21.86 24.59 -22.15
CA ARG A 119 22.39 23.83 -23.29
C ARG A 119 23.40 24.63 -24.12
N LYS A 120 23.11 25.91 -24.38
CA LYS A 120 24.01 26.80 -25.12
C LYS A 120 25.35 27.04 -24.40
N ILE A 121 25.31 27.20 -23.07
CA ILE A 121 26.53 27.36 -22.27
C ILE A 121 27.33 26.06 -22.27
N LEU A 122 26.68 24.92 -22.08
CA LEU A 122 27.36 23.61 -22.08
C LEU A 122 28.07 23.33 -23.41
N THR A 123 27.43 23.61 -24.55
CA THR A 123 28.08 23.41 -25.86
C THR A 123 29.28 24.33 -26.05
N ALA A 124 29.19 25.59 -25.60
CA ALA A 124 30.32 26.52 -25.61
C ALA A 124 31.48 26.03 -24.74
N VAL A 125 31.20 25.54 -23.52
CA VAL A 125 32.21 24.95 -22.63
C VAL A 125 32.87 23.72 -23.25
N HIS A 126 32.09 22.81 -23.84
CA HIS A 126 32.64 21.64 -24.54
C HIS A 126 33.52 22.03 -25.74
N ALA A 127 33.14 23.07 -26.48
CA ALA A 127 33.95 23.60 -27.58
C ALA A 127 35.27 24.22 -27.09
N GLN A 128 35.24 24.97 -25.99
CA GLN A 128 36.45 25.51 -25.36
C GLN A 128 37.37 24.40 -24.83
N LYS A 129 36.82 23.38 -24.16
CA LYS A 129 37.59 22.23 -23.68
C LYS A 129 38.27 21.47 -24.82
N LYS A 130 37.58 21.27 -25.95
CA LYS A 130 38.19 20.65 -27.15
C LYS A 130 39.33 21.48 -27.74
N LYS A 131 39.21 22.81 -27.72
CA LYS A 131 40.29 23.71 -28.18
C LYS A 131 41.49 23.66 -27.24
N ALA A 132 41.27 23.70 -25.93
CA ALA A 132 42.32 23.64 -24.92
C ALA A 132 43.12 22.32 -24.97
N ASN A 133 42.45 21.20 -25.26
CA ASN A 133 43.07 19.86 -25.31
C ASN A 133 43.74 19.52 -26.66
N LYS A 134 43.75 20.46 -27.62
CA LYS A 134 44.39 20.33 -28.94
C LYS A 134 45.68 21.17 -29.04
N THR A 135 46.02 21.87 -27.96
CA THR A 135 47.31 22.53 -27.70
C THR A 135 48.08 21.69 -26.71
#